data_AF-A0A182GTJ7-F1
#
_entry.id   AF-A0A182GTJ7-F1
#
_cell.length_a   1.000
_cell.length_b   1.000
_cell.length_c   1.000
_cell.angle_alpha   90.00
_cell.angle_beta   90.00
_cell.angle_gamma   90.00
#
_symmetry.space_group_name_H-M   'P 1'
#
loop_
_entity.id
_entity.type
_entity.pdbx_description
1 polymer ?
#
loop_
_entity_poly.entity_id
_entity_poly.type
_entity_poly.pdbx_seq_one_letter_code
_entity_poly.pdbx_strand_id
1 'polypeptide(L)'
;MADDRSRQQLINRRTTLIAALGRAEQFVEKYEAERDQGQVKLRLENLDTVWMGLEDVQTQLEDMEVTNQGMAQNLAFRSHNETRYFQIKAALQSFLPNVPTSTSAIPQSSLSGLSGIKLPTITLPEFDGDYNNWLAFHDTFVALIHSNPEVHDIQKFHYLRAALKGEAAQLIESIGISSANYTIAWQTLVSRYANDYLLKKRHLQALLDCPRMKKESAAALHSVVDEYERHTKTLRQLGEPIDSWSTMLEHLLCLRLDDATQKAWEDFATTTDNPDYACLIEFLQRRIRVLESMSVNHQAQPASNHQPPMFRRQSFHKTVSHAVTEATPRKCHSCDQHHPLFQCPKFEKMSTAERLQVVNEHHLCHNCFRQDHLARNCQSKFSCRHCKKRHHSLLHPGYHPLNADQSSTSSNTASCSTKPITKQVAITNNSKRSPTSTNAVTTQTTNSSQTSNANVLLSTVVLMVIDCNGQAHPARALLAVVSSWLLQVTH
;
A
#
# COMPACT_ATOMS: atom_id res chain seq x y z
N MET A 1 5.88 -63.35 18.66
CA MET A 1 7.33 -63.21 18.90
C MET A 1 7.85 -61.82 18.54
N ALA A 2 7.50 -61.21 17.39
CA ALA A 2 7.95 -59.86 17.03
C ALA A 2 7.36 -58.74 17.94
N ASP A 3 6.10 -58.89 18.33
CA ASP A 3 5.39 -57.93 19.20
C ASP A 3 5.95 -57.89 20.63
N ASP A 4 6.23 -59.07 21.20
CA ASP A 4 6.80 -59.23 22.54
C ASP A 4 8.23 -58.64 22.65
N ARG A 5 9.04 -58.76 21.60
CA ARG A 5 10.38 -58.15 21.54
C ARG A 5 10.29 -56.61 21.50
N SER A 6 9.30 -56.07 20.82
CA SER A 6 9.07 -54.62 20.70
C SER A 6 8.57 -54.04 22.03
N ARG A 7 7.64 -54.73 22.69
CA ARG A 7 7.18 -54.41 24.05
C ARG A 7 8.34 -54.41 25.06
N GLN A 8 9.20 -55.41 25.01
CA GLN A 8 10.37 -55.47 25.91
C GLN A 8 11.35 -54.30 25.69
N GLN A 9 11.54 -53.85 24.45
CA GLN A 9 12.36 -52.67 24.15
C GLN A 9 11.77 -51.40 24.76
N LEU A 10 10.45 -51.21 24.68
CA LEU A 10 9.76 -50.09 25.30
C LEU A 10 9.86 -50.12 26.83
N ILE A 11 9.74 -51.30 27.46
CA ILE A 11 9.93 -51.45 28.91
C ILE A 11 11.36 -51.06 29.32
N ASN A 12 12.37 -51.49 28.56
CA ASN A 12 13.76 -51.14 28.83
C ASN A 12 13.98 -49.62 28.67
N ARG A 13 13.38 -49.00 27.65
CA ARG A 13 13.45 -47.56 27.42
C ARG A 13 12.76 -46.78 28.55
N ARG A 14 11.57 -47.19 28.97
CA ARG A 14 10.85 -46.63 30.12
C ARG A 14 11.70 -46.67 31.38
N THR A 15 12.32 -47.82 31.66
CA THR A 15 13.20 -48.01 32.83
C THR A 15 14.39 -47.05 32.79
N THR A 16 14.97 -46.83 31.61
CA THR A 16 16.10 -45.90 31.42
C THR A 16 15.70 -44.45 31.69
N LEU A 17 14.51 -44.05 31.24
CA LEU A 17 13.96 -42.71 31.44
C LEU A 17 13.57 -42.46 32.91
N ILE A 18 12.97 -43.45 33.58
CA ILE A 18 12.71 -43.37 35.04
C ILE A 18 14.04 -43.21 35.80
N ALA A 19 15.08 -43.94 35.42
CA ALA A 19 16.40 -43.80 36.04
C ALA A 19 17.02 -42.42 35.78
N ALA A 20 16.77 -41.82 34.61
CA ALA A 20 17.19 -40.45 34.31
C ALA A 20 16.45 -39.42 35.17
N LEU A 21 15.14 -39.59 35.36
CA LEU A 21 14.34 -38.77 36.27
C LEU A 21 14.85 -38.88 37.71
N GLY A 22 15.17 -40.09 38.18
CA GLY A 22 15.76 -40.31 39.51
C GLY A 22 17.14 -39.66 39.68
N ARG A 23 17.96 -39.59 38.62
CA ARG A 23 19.23 -38.84 38.67
C ARG A 23 19.01 -37.33 38.78
N ALA A 24 17.96 -36.80 38.15
CA ALA A 24 17.60 -35.38 38.28
C ALA A 24 17.07 -35.07 39.70
N GLU A 25 16.29 -35.98 40.28
CA GLU A 25 15.84 -35.90 41.66
C GLU A 25 17.00 -35.87 42.66
N GLN A 26 17.95 -36.80 42.52
CA GLN A 26 19.15 -36.84 43.36
C GLN A 26 20.01 -35.58 43.24
N PHE A 27 20.07 -34.98 42.04
CA PHE A 27 20.78 -33.72 41.83
C PHE A 27 20.11 -32.58 42.60
N VAL A 28 18.78 -32.50 42.56
CA VAL A 28 18.02 -31.49 43.32
C VAL A 28 18.22 -31.65 44.82
N GLU A 29 18.19 -32.89 45.33
CA GLU A 29 18.40 -33.18 46.77
C GLU A 29 19.81 -32.82 47.27
N LYS A 30 20.82 -32.96 46.40
CA LYS A 30 22.24 -32.73 46.72
C LYS A 30 22.81 -31.46 46.08
N TYR A 31 21.94 -30.51 45.75
CA TYR A 31 22.33 -29.29 45.06
C TYR A 31 23.21 -28.39 45.93
N GLU A 32 24.36 -27.98 45.40
CA GLU A 32 25.26 -27.01 46.03
C GLU A 32 25.45 -25.79 45.11
N ALA A 33 25.02 -24.61 45.55
CA ALA A 33 24.99 -23.41 44.71
C ALA A 33 26.36 -23.04 44.09
N GLU A 34 27.45 -23.18 44.85
CA GLU A 34 28.80 -22.82 44.39
C GLU A 34 29.32 -23.73 43.26
N ARG A 35 28.90 -25.00 43.24
CA ARG A 35 29.37 -26.00 42.25
C ARG A 35 28.41 -26.16 41.09
N ASP A 36 27.11 -26.15 41.37
CA ASP A 36 26.11 -26.74 40.48
C ASP A 36 25.18 -25.70 39.81
N GLN A 37 25.27 -24.41 40.18
CA GLN A 37 24.42 -23.35 39.63
C GLN A 37 24.46 -23.26 38.09
N GLY A 38 25.64 -23.41 37.48
CA GLY A 38 25.79 -23.41 36.02
C GLY A 38 25.10 -24.58 35.31
N GLN A 39 24.84 -25.69 36.01
CA GLN A 39 24.21 -26.88 35.45
C GLN A 39 22.68 -26.82 35.52
N VAL A 40 22.10 -25.96 36.36
CA VAL A 40 20.65 -25.91 36.62
C VAL A 40 19.85 -25.70 35.34
N LYS A 41 20.26 -24.75 34.48
CA LYS A 41 19.56 -24.47 33.22
C LYS A 41 19.59 -25.66 32.25
N LEU A 42 20.77 -26.28 32.06
CA LEU A 42 20.92 -27.45 31.18
C LEU A 42 20.13 -28.66 31.72
N ARG A 43 20.09 -28.83 33.05
CA ARG A 43 19.33 -29.89 33.70
C ARG A 43 17.83 -29.69 33.54
N LEU A 44 17.34 -28.44 33.54
CA LEU A 44 15.94 -28.12 33.32
C LEU A 44 15.49 -28.45 31.89
N GLU A 45 16.28 -28.09 30.87
CA GLU A 45 16.01 -28.46 29.47
C GLU A 45 16.04 -29.99 29.26
N ASN A 46 17.02 -30.67 29.86
CA ASN A 46 17.10 -32.12 29.81
C ASN A 46 15.95 -32.81 30.56
N LEU A 47 15.47 -32.23 31.66
CA LEU A 47 14.34 -32.76 32.42
C LEU A 47 13.05 -32.79 31.58
N ASP A 48 12.78 -31.71 30.83
CA ASP A 48 11.63 -31.64 29.92
C ASP A 48 11.72 -32.71 28.82
N THR A 49 12.91 -32.91 28.26
CA THR A 49 13.16 -33.96 27.26
C THR A 49 12.94 -35.37 27.82
N VAL A 50 13.39 -35.63 29.06
CA VAL A 50 13.20 -36.93 29.73
C VAL A 50 11.72 -37.19 30.02
N TRP A 51 10.98 -36.16 30.44
CA TRP A 51 9.55 -36.25 30.70
C TRP A 51 8.75 -36.58 29.45
N MET A 52 8.94 -35.82 28.37
CA MET A 52 8.26 -36.07 27.09
C MET A 52 8.54 -37.48 26.56
N GLY A 53 9.79 -37.94 26.65
CA GLY A 53 10.15 -39.30 26.26
C GLY A 53 9.49 -40.38 27.13
N LEU A 54 9.24 -40.10 28.42
CA LEU A 54 8.59 -41.04 29.33
C LEU A 54 7.09 -41.14 29.03
N GLU A 55 6.42 -40.02 28.74
CA GLU A 55 5.01 -39.99 28.35
C GLU A 55 4.76 -40.72 27.02
N ASP A 56 5.62 -40.51 26.03
CA ASP A 56 5.54 -41.18 24.73
C ASP A 56 5.67 -42.72 24.87
N VAL A 57 6.73 -43.18 25.56
CA VAL A 57 6.94 -44.62 25.77
C VAL A 57 5.83 -45.24 26.61
N GLN A 58 5.30 -44.52 27.61
CA GLN A 58 4.19 -45.01 28.43
C GLN A 58 2.89 -45.11 27.62
N THR A 59 2.63 -44.16 26.71
CA THR A 59 1.47 -44.21 25.79
C THR A 59 1.58 -45.42 24.84
N GLN A 60 2.76 -45.65 24.25
CA GLN A 60 2.99 -46.80 23.37
C GLN A 60 2.82 -48.14 24.11
N LEU A 61 3.19 -48.22 25.39
CA LEU A 61 2.97 -49.41 26.22
C LEU A 61 1.48 -49.63 26.54
N GLU A 62 0.73 -48.56 26.77
CA GLU A 62 -0.72 -48.59 26.99
C GLU A 62 -1.47 -49.04 25.72
N ASP A 63 -1.07 -48.56 24.55
CA ASP A 63 -1.65 -48.96 23.25
C ASP A 63 -1.41 -50.45 22.94
N MET A 64 -0.32 -51.03 23.45
CA MET A 64 0.00 -52.46 23.34
C MET A 64 -0.71 -53.32 24.40
N GLU A 65 -1.39 -52.73 25.38
CA GLU A 65 -2.16 -53.45 26.41
C GLU A 65 -3.61 -53.66 25.98
N VAL A 66 -3.92 -54.89 25.55
CA VAL A 66 -5.26 -55.27 25.06
C VAL A 66 -6.28 -55.48 26.20
N THR A 67 -5.83 -55.58 27.46
CA THR A 67 -6.70 -55.84 28.62
C THR A 67 -6.77 -54.66 29.57
N ASN A 68 -7.98 -54.29 30.01
CA ASN A 68 -8.24 -53.22 30.99
C ASN A 68 -7.67 -53.48 32.40
N GLN A 69 -6.96 -54.59 32.60
CA GLN A 69 -6.44 -55.05 33.89
C GLN A 69 -5.27 -54.18 34.40
N GLY A 70 -4.59 -53.45 33.49
CA GLY A 70 -3.45 -52.56 33.80
C GLY A 70 -3.79 -51.08 33.96
N MET A 71 -5.00 -50.63 33.63
CA MET A 71 -5.33 -49.20 33.52
C MET A 71 -5.14 -48.43 34.84
N ALA A 72 -5.51 -49.03 35.98
CA ALA A 72 -5.31 -48.42 37.29
C ALA A 72 -3.81 -48.30 37.65
N GLN A 73 -2.99 -49.27 37.26
CA GLN A 73 -1.54 -49.24 37.48
C GLN A 73 -0.86 -48.21 36.57
N ASN A 74 -1.31 -48.08 35.32
CA ASN A 74 -0.83 -47.08 34.37
C ASN A 74 -1.17 -45.65 34.83
N LEU A 75 -2.41 -45.43 35.31
CA LEU A 75 -2.81 -44.14 35.88
C LEU A 75 -2.00 -43.78 37.13
N ALA A 76 -1.80 -44.74 38.04
CA ALA A 76 -0.97 -44.54 39.23
C ALA A 76 0.49 -44.25 38.85
N PHE A 77 1.02 -44.94 37.85
CA PHE A 77 2.37 -44.71 37.32
C PHE A 77 2.51 -43.30 36.72
N ARG A 78 1.57 -42.86 35.88
CA ARG A 78 1.57 -41.50 35.29
C ARG A 78 1.52 -40.44 36.37
N SER A 79 0.54 -40.51 37.27
CA SER A 79 0.38 -39.55 38.36
C SER A 79 1.61 -39.47 39.28
N HIS A 80 2.23 -40.60 39.60
CA HIS A 80 3.43 -40.65 40.43
C HIS A 80 4.62 -39.95 39.76
N ASN A 81 4.89 -40.23 38.48
CA ASN A 81 6.03 -39.64 37.78
C ASN A 81 5.79 -38.17 37.40
N GLU A 82 4.54 -37.78 37.12
CA GLU A 82 4.14 -36.39 36.89
C GLU A 82 4.42 -35.53 38.12
N THR A 83 4.03 -36.03 39.29
CA THR A 83 4.31 -35.37 40.57
C THR A 83 5.82 -35.19 40.77
N ARG A 84 6.63 -36.23 40.53
CA ARG A 84 8.09 -36.16 40.63
C ARG A 84 8.68 -35.15 39.66
N TYR A 85 8.24 -35.16 38.40
CA TYR A 85 8.68 -34.21 37.39
C TYR A 85 8.44 -32.75 37.83
N PHE A 86 7.22 -32.43 38.26
CA PHE A 86 6.89 -31.06 38.69
C PHE A 86 7.65 -30.64 39.95
N GLN A 87 7.86 -31.53 40.91
CA GLN A 87 8.66 -31.25 42.11
C GLN A 87 10.12 -30.93 41.75
N ILE A 88 10.75 -31.75 40.90
CA ILE A 88 12.12 -31.53 40.43
C ILE A 88 12.21 -30.22 39.63
N LYS A 89 11.26 -29.97 38.72
CA LYS A 89 11.23 -28.76 37.90
C LYS A 89 11.07 -27.50 38.74
N ALA A 90 10.15 -27.50 39.71
CA ALA A 90 9.96 -26.38 40.63
C ALA A 90 11.21 -26.11 41.47
N ALA A 91 11.88 -27.16 41.97
CA ALA A 91 13.11 -27.01 42.73
C ALA A 91 14.26 -26.45 41.88
N LEU A 92 14.46 -26.96 40.66
CA LEU A 92 15.45 -26.42 39.72
C LEU A 92 15.16 -24.95 39.37
N GLN A 93 13.89 -24.58 39.19
CA GLN A 93 13.50 -23.18 38.97
C GLN A 93 13.79 -22.30 40.18
N SER A 94 13.62 -22.81 41.40
CA SER A 94 13.95 -22.07 42.63
C SER A 94 15.46 -21.83 42.83
N PHE A 95 16.30 -22.67 42.21
CA PHE A 95 17.76 -22.52 42.21
C PHE A 95 18.26 -21.51 41.17
N LEU A 96 17.40 -21.08 40.25
CA LEU A 96 17.72 -19.94 39.39
C LEU A 96 17.68 -18.66 40.22
N PRO A 97 18.59 -17.70 39.99
CA PRO A 97 18.60 -16.45 40.72
C PRO A 97 17.28 -15.70 40.48
N ASN A 98 16.43 -15.64 41.51
CA ASN A 98 15.20 -14.87 41.51
C ASN A 98 15.53 -13.37 41.46
N VAL A 99 15.09 -12.69 40.40
CA VAL A 99 14.86 -11.24 40.45
C VAL A 99 13.64 -11.04 41.36
N PRO A 100 13.77 -10.38 42.53
CA PRO A 100 12.64 -10.23 43.43
C PRO A 100 11.63 -9.25 42.84
N THR A 101 10.51 -9.79 42.35
CA THR A 101 9.28 -9.04 42.17
C THR A 101 8.63 -8.92 43.55
N SER A 102 8.69 -7.75 44.17
CA SER A 102 7.88 -7.42 45.34
C SER A 102 7.37 -5.99 45.23
N THR A 103 6.05 -5.91 45.24
CA THR A 103 5.18 -4.74 45.20
C THR A 103 5.50 -3.74 46.31
N SER A 104 5.85 -2.49 45.97
CA SER A 104 5.37 -1.22 46.57
C SER A 104 6.30 -0.03 46.26
N ALA A 105 5.69 1.06 45.76
CA ALA A 105 6.16 2.45 45.71
C ALA A 105 7.42 2.81 44.85
N ILE A 106 7.16 3.61 43.81
CA ILE A 106 8.07 4.43 42.99
C ILE A 106 8.51 5.68 43.81
N PRO A 107 9.59 6.47 43.54
CA PRO A 107 10.69 6.34 42.55
C PRO A 107 12.16 6.50 43.07
N GLN A 108 13.05 5.84 42.33
CA GLN A 108 14.32 6.34 41.74
C GLN A 108 15.51 6.77 42.62
N SER A 109 16.57 5.95 42.56
CA SER A 109 17.90 6.22 41.95
C SER A 109 18.73 4.96 42.23
N SER A 110 19.53 4.37 41.35
CA SER A 110 20.39 4.90 40.29
C SER A 110 20.75 3.77 39.32
N LEU A 111 20.92 4.14 38.05
CA LEU A 111 21.35 3.30 36.94
C LEU A 111 22.86 3.01 37.02
N SER A 112 23.28 1.76 36.80
CA SER A 112 24.58 1.31 36.27
C SER A 112 24.54 -0.23 36.22
N GLY A 113 24.54 -0.96 35.11
CA GLY A 113 24.71 -0.75 33.67
C GLY A 113 24.66 -2.18 33.10
N LEU A 114 23.63 -2.60 32.37
CA LEU A 114 23.32 -2.28 30.98
C LEU A 114 21.82 -1.94 30.89
N SER A 115 21.48 -0.67 30.77
CA SER A 115 20.09 -0.23 30.61
C SER A 115 20.10 0.97 29.69
N GLY A 116 19.85 0.72 28.40
CA GLY A 116 19.95 1.78 27.40
C GLY A 116 19.20 1.52 26.10
N ILE A 117 18.64 0.33 25.90
CA ILE A 117 17.67 0.11 24.83
C ILE A 117 16.48 -0.61 25.47
N LYS A 118 15.56 0.16 26.05
CA LYS A 118 14.17 -0.30 26.10
C LYS A 118 13.76 -0.40 24.65
N LEU A 119 13.76 -1.61 24.09
CA LEU A 119 13.04 -1.84 22.86
C LEU A 119 11.61 -1.32 23.09
N PRO A 120 11.02 -0.58 22.14
CA PRO A 120 9.64 -0.15 22.24
C PRO A 120 8.80 -1.35 22.67
N THR A 121 8.02 -1.20 23.74
CA THR A 121 7.05 -2.22 24.13
C THR A 121 6.22 -2.53 22.90
N ILE A 122 6.24 -3.79 22.44
CA ILE A 122 5.48 -4.20 21.25
C ILE A 122 4.01 -3.91 21.59
N THR A 123 3.48 -2.84 21.01
CA THR A 123 2.06 -2.54 21.09
C THR A 123 1.34 -3.64 20.33
N LEU A 124 0.29 -4.21 20.91
CA LEU A 124 -0.54 -5.16 20.18
C LEU A 124 -1.00 -4.50 18.86
N PRO A 125 -0.94 -5.23 17.74
CA PRO A 125 -1.45 -4.72 16.48
C PRO A 125 -2.95 -4.43 16.64
N GLU A 126 -3.40 -3.29 16.14
CA GLU A 126 -4.81 -2.92 16.16
C GLU A 126 -5.49 -3.37 14.87
N PHE A 127 -6.72 -3.87 14.97
CA PHE A 127 -7.50 -4.30 13.81
C PHE A 127 -8.92 -3.76 13.87
N ASP A 128 -9.28 -2.97 12.86
CA ASP A 128 -10.56 -2.26 12.75
C ASP A 128 -11.60 -2.99 11.88
N GLY A 129 -11.18 -4.05 11.18
CA GLY A 129 -12.00 -4.77 10.22
C GLY A 129 -11.58 -4.57 8.75
N ASP A 130 -10.53 -3.79 8.47
CA ASP A 130 -10.04 -3.66 7.10
C ASP A 130 -9.34 -4.96 6.63
N TYR A 131 -9.96 -5.62 5.65
CA TYR A 131 -9.44 -6.81 4.99
C TYR A 131 -7.99 -6.66 4.50
N ASN A 132 -7.55 -5.45 4.14
CA ASN A 132 -6.18 -5.20 3.71
C ASN A 132 -5.14 -5.44 4.81
N ASN A 133 -5.52 -5.20 6.06
CA ASN A 133 -4.64 -5.30 7.23
C ASN A 133 -4.81 -6.64 7.96
N TRP A 134 -5.77 -7.47 7.54
CA TRP A 134 -6.09 -8.74 8.19
C TRP A 134 -4.88 -9.68 8.27
N LEU A 135 -4.15 -9.91 7.17
CA LEU A 135 -3.00 -10.84 7.18
C LEU A 135 -1.93 -10.37 8.17
N ALA A 136 -1.56 -9.09 8.11
CA ALA A 136 -0.54 -8.52 8.99
C ALA A 136 -0.96 -8.61 10.46
N PHE A 137 -2.22 -8.29 10.78
CA PHE A 137 -2.76 -8.45 12.12
C PHE A 137 -2.78 -9.91 12.57
N HIS A 138 -3.34 -10.80 11.75
CA HIS A 138 -3.50 -12.22 12.04
C HIS A 138 -2.16 -12.86 12.35
N ASP A 139 -1.17 -12.70 11.48
CA ASP A 139 0.14 -13.34 11.65
C ASP A 139 0.89 -12.79 12.86
N THR A 140 0.79 -11.49 13.11
CA THR A 140 1.41 -10.84 14.27
C THR A 140 0.73 -11.28 15.58
N PHE A 141 -0.60 -11.32 15.61
CA PHE A 141 -1.37 -11.76 16.78
C PHE A 141 -1.14 -13.26 17.06
N VAL A 142 -1.03 -14.07 16.00
CA VAL A 142 -0.74 -15.49 16.14
C VAL A 142 0.65 -15.71 16.75
N ALA A 143 1.66 -15.03 16.22
CA ALA A 143 3.04 -15.13 16.70
C ALA A 143 3.22 -14.66 18.14
N LEU A 144 2.53 -13.57 18.55
CA LEU A 144 2.72 -12.97 19.87
C LEU A 144 1.84 -13.58 20.97
N ILE A 145 0.60 -13.97 20.64
CA ILE A 145 -0.43 -14.29 21.64
C ILE A 145 -1.05 -15.67 21.41
N HIS A 146 -1.52 -15.97 20.20
CA HIS A 146 -2.26 -17.21 19.94
C HIS A 146 -1.39 -18.46 20.14
N SER A 147 -0.16 -18.43 19.61
CA SER A 147 0.82 -19.53 19.67
C SER A 147 1.70 -19.51 20.93
N ASN A 148 1.54 -18.51 21.81
CA ASN A 148 2.32 -18.43 23.04
C ASN A 148 1.72 -19.35 24.12
N PRO A 149 2.45 -20.38 24.59
CA PRO A 149 1.96 -21.31 25.61
C PRO A 149 1.85 -20.70 27.01
N GLU A 150 2.51 -19.56 27.28
CA GLU A 150 2.48 -18.91 28.59
C GLU A 150 1.19 -18.09 28.81
N VAL A 151 0.48 -17.76 27.74
CA VAL A 151 -0.75 -16.95 27.80
C VAL A 151 -1.96 -17.89 27.88
N HIS A 152 -2.77 -17.75 28.93
CA HIS A 152 -3.99 -18.56 29.07
C HIS A 152 -5.12 -18.03 28.17
N ASP A 153 -6.03 -18.89 27.73
CA ASP A 153 -7.06 -18.52 26.74
C ASP A 153 -7.96 -17.34 27.17
N ILE A 154 -8.22 -17.19 28.46
CA ILE A 154 -8.97 -16.03 28.97
C ILE A 154 -8.16 -14.72 28.83
N GLN A 155 -6.85 -14.78 29.02
CA GLN A 155 -5.94 -13.65 28.80
C GLN A 155 -5.83 -13.35 27.30
N LYS A 156 -5.73 -14.39 26.45
CA LYS A 156 -5.77 -14.23 24.99
C LYS A 156 -7.04 -13.52 24.54
N PHE A 157 -8.19 -13.81 25.17
CA PHE A 157 -9.44 -13.13 24.84
C PHE A 157 -9.44 -11.65 25.27
N HIS A 158 -8.91 -11.33 26.45
CA HIS A 158 -8.74 -9.92 26.85
C HIS A 158 -7.83 -9.17 25.88
N TYR A 159 -6.72 -9.78 25.46
CA TYR A 159 -5.80 -9.21 24.48
C TYR A 159 -6.47 -9.06 23.10
N LEU A 160 -7.20 -10.07 22.64
CA LEU A 160 -7.95 -10.02 21.38
C LEU A 160 -8.94 -8.86 21.40
N ARG A 161 -9.73 -8.72 22.46
CA ARG A 161 -10.72 -7.65 22.58
C ARG A 161 -10.09 -6.25 22.67
N ALA A 162 -8.92 -6.14 23.30
CA ALA A 162 -8.17 -4.87 23.34
C ALA A 162 -7.55 -4.50 21.98
N ALA A 163 -7.21 -5.49 21.17
CA ALA A 163 -6.63 -5.30 19.84
C ALA A 163 -7.65 -4.93 18.77
N LEU A 164 -8.93 -5.27 18.98
CA LEU A 164 -9.99 -5.07 18.01
C LEU A 164 -10.68 -3.71 18.17
N LYS A 165 -10.99 -3.09 17.04
CA LYS A 165 -11.71 -1.82 16.93
C LYS A 165 -12.80 -1.94 15.86
N GLY A 166 -13.70 -0.95 15.82
CA GLY A 166 -14.69 -0.82 14.74
C GLY A 166 -15.57 -2.05 14.54
N GLU A 167 -15.72 -2.48 13.28
CA GLU A 167 -16.54 -3.62 12.88
C GLU A 167 -16.02 -4.93 13.48
N ALA A 168 -14.70 -5.08 13.56
CA ALA A 168 -14.09 -6.31 14.08
C ALA A 168 -14.34 -6.49 15.58
N ALA A 169 -14.43 -5.40 16.36
CA ALA A 169 -14.81 -5.44 17.77
C ALA A 169 -16.30 -5.80 17.96
N GLN A 170 -17.18 -5.22 17.15
CA GLN A 170 -18.63 -5.49 17.18
C GLN A 170 -18.94 -6.97 16.90
N LEU A 171 -18.15 -7.60 16.03
CA LEU A 171 -18.33 -9.01 15.64
C LEU A 171 -18.27 -9.98 16.83
N ILE A 172 -17.45 -9.67 17.84
CA ILE A 172 -17.25 -10.53 19.01
C ILE A 172 -17.81 -9.92 20.30
N GLU A 173 -18.46 -8.75 20.23
CA GLU A 173 -18.97 -8.03 21.40
C GLU A 173 -20.07 -8.81 22.13
N SER A 174 -20.87 -9.57 21.39
CA SER A 174 -21.94 -10.43 21.93
C SER A 174 -21.41 -11.70 22.61
N ILE A 175 -20.12 -12.03 22.45
CA ILE A 175 -19.49 -13.21 23.02
C ILE A 175 -18.97 -12.87 24.42
N GLY A 176 -19.53 -13.49 25.45
CA GLY A 176 -19.12 -13.26 26.84
C GLY A 176 -17.66 -13.69 27.09
N ILE A 177 -16.91 -12.91 27.88
CA ILE A 177 -15.50 -13.18 28.18
C ILE A 177 -15.38 -14.45 29.03
N SER A 178 -14.88 -15.53 28.44
CA SER A 178 -14.63 -16.82 29.09
C SER A 178 -13.53 -17.57 28.33
N SER A 179 -12.79 -18.47 28.99
CA SER A 179 -11.75 -19.29 28.36
C SER A 179 -12.29 -20.14 27.21
N ALA A 180 -13.45 -20.79 27.40
CA ALA A 180 -14.10 -21.59 26.36
C ALA A 180 -14.56 -20.75 25.15
N ASN A 181 -14.87 -19.48 25.39
CA ASN A 181 -15.41 -18.58 24.37
C ASN A 181 -14.30 -17.91 23.53
N TYR A 182 -13.04 -17.95 23.98
CA TYR A 182 -11.92 -17.44 23.20
C TYR A 182 -11.82 -18.12 21.83
N THR A 183 -11.87 -19.45 21.82
CA THR A 183 -11.77 -20.24 20.58
C THR A 183 -12.90 -19.90 19.61
N ILE A 184 -14.12 -19.69 20.14
CA ILE A 184 -15.29 -19.30 19.34
C ILE A 184 -15.10 -17.88 18.78
N ALA A 185 -14.66 -16.93 19.60
CA ALA A 185 -14.39 -15.55 19.17
C ALA A 185 -13.31 -15.50 18.08
N TRP A 186 -12.20 -16.22 18.29
CA TRP A 186 -11.11 -16.32 17.32
C TRP A 186 -11.56 -16.96 16.01
N GLN A 187 -12.27 -18.09 16.06
CA GLN A 187 -12.82 -18.74 14.86
C GLN A 187 -13.84 -17.86 14.13
N THR A 188 -14.64 -17.08 14.84
CA THR A 188 -15.60 -16.15 14.23
C THR A 188 -14.87 -15.05 13.44
N LEU A 189 -13.79 -14.49 13.97
CA LEU A 189 -12.91 -13.55 13.27
C LEU A 189 -12.26 -14.19 12.05
N VAL A 190 -11.64 -15.36 12.22
CA VAL A 190 -10.99 -16.08 11.12
C VAL A 190 -12.01 -16.43 10.02
N SER A 191 -13.20 -16.90 10.37
CA SER A 191 -14.24 -17.22 9.38
C SER A 191 -14.70 -15.99 8.60
N ARG A 192 -14.77 -14.82 9.23
CA ARG A 192 -15.22 -13.57 8.60
C ARG A 192 -14.14 -12.92 7.73
N TYR A 193 -12.88 -12.95 8.19
CA TYR A 193 -11.78 -12.18 7.59
C TYR A 193 -10.73 -13.04 6.88
N ALA A 194 -10.51 -14.30 7.28
CA ALA A 194 -9.64 -15.25 6.58
C ALA A 194 -10.36 -16.00 5.44
N ASN A 195 -11.17 -15.27 4.67
CA ASN A 195 -11.73 -15.80 3.43
C ASN A 195 -10.78 -15.48 2.28
N ASP A 196 -9.91 -16.44 1.94
CA ASP A 196 -8.91 -16.30 0.88
C ASP A 196 -9.51 -15.83 -0.44
N TYR A 197 -10.68 -16.35 -0.81
CA TYR A 197 -11.37 -15.95 -2.04
C TYR A 197 -11.75 -14.45 -2.01
N LEU A 198 -12.30 -13.98 -0.89
CA LEU A 198 -12.69 -12.58 -0.73
C LEU A 198 -11.47 -11.66 -0.64
N LEU A 199 -10.42 -12.07 0.06
CA LEU A 199 -9.16 -11.34 0.19
C LEU A 199 -8.50 -11.15 -1.17
N LYS A 200 -8.38 -12.22 -1.97
CA LYS A 200 -7.89 -12.17 -3.35
C LYS A 200 -8.69 -11.19 -4.20
N LYS A 201 -10.03 -11.32 -4.18
CA LYS A 201 -10.92 -10.43 -4.94
C LYS A 201 -10.78 -8.96 -4.51
N ARG A 202 -10.67 -8.70 -3.21
CA ARG A 202 -10.47 -7.35 -2.65
C ARG A 202 -9.16 -6.72 -3.11
N HIS A 203 -8.05 -7.44 -3.03
CA HIS A 203 -6.75 -6.94 -3.48
C HIS A 203 -6.69 -6.75 -4.99
N LEU A 204 -7.29 -7.66 -5.78
CA LEU A 204 -7.43 -7.47 -7.23
C LEU A 204 -8.27 -6.22 -7.56
N GLN A 205 -9.39 -6.03 -6.86
CA GLN A 205 -10.22 -4.85 -7.04
C GLN A 205 -9.48 -3.57 -6.66
N ALA A 206 -8.69 -3.56 -5.59
CA ALA A 206 -7.92 -2.40 -5.18
C ALA A 206 -6.83 -2.00 -6.20
N LEU A 207 -6.19 -2.99 -6.86
CA LEU A 207 -5.31 -2.73 -8.01
C LEU A 207 -6.06 -2.05 -9.17
N LEU A 208 -7.29 -2.47 -9.45
CA LEU A 208 -8.14 -1.91 -10.51
C LEU A 208 -8.77 -0.55 -10.13
N ASP A 209 -8.96 -0.27 -8.86
CA ASP A 209 -9.58 0.97 -8.37
C ASP A 209 -8.51 2.02 -7.99
N CYS A 210 -7.22 1.69 -8.08
CA CYS A 210 -6.11 2.60 -7.78
C CYS A 210 -6.27 3.95 -8.53
N PRO A 211 -6.23 5.11 -7.85
CA PRO A 211 -6.45 6.39 -8.52
C PRO A 211 -5.34 6.76 -9.52
N ARG A 212 -5.72 7.28 -10.68
CA ARG A 212 -4.75 7.79 -11.67
C ARG A 212 -4.09 9.10 -11.21
N MET A 213 -2.78 9.18 -11.36
CA MET A 213 -2.00 10.40 -11.18
C MET A 213 -2.34 11.43 -12.25
N LYS A 214 -2.67 12.66 -11.82
CA LYS A 214 -3.01 13.76 -12.74
C LYS A 214 -1.80 14.57 -13.20
N LYS A 215 -0.73 14.58 -12.40
CA LYS A 215 0.48 15.38 -12.61
C LYS A 215 1.67 14.62 -12.03
N GLU A 216 2.83 14.85 -12.63
CA GLU A 216 4.11 14.40 -12.10
C GLU A 216 4.34 14.94 -10.68
N SER A 217 4.55 14.01 -9.74
CA SER A 217 4.84 14.30 -8.33
C SER A 217 5.51 13.08 -7.71
N ALA A 218 6.64 13.29 -7.02
CA ALA A 218 7.35 12.23 -6.31
C ALA A 218 6.44 11.51 -5.30
N ALA A 219 5.73 12.26 -4.45
CA ALA A 219 4.87 11.70 -3.42
C ALA A 219 3.70 10.89 -3.99
N ALA A 220 3.09 11.36 -5.09
CA ALA A 220 2.00 10.64 -5.74
C ALA A 220 2.50 9.38 -6.45
N LEU A 221 3.68 9.45 -7.09
CA LEU A 221 4.29 8.29 -7.74
C LEU A 221 4.68 7.22 -6.72
N HIS A 222 5.28 7.63 -5.61
CA HIS A 222 5.62 6.74 -4.49
C HIS A 222 4.38 6.04 -3.94
N SER A 223 3.29 6.79 -3.70
CA SER A 223 2.05 6.20 -3.20
C SER A 223 1.43 5.17 -4.15
N VAL A 224 1.48 5.39 -5.47
CA VAL A 224 0.94 4.43 -6.45
C VAL A 224 1.81 3.17 -6.50
N VAL A 225 3.13 3.32 -6.52
CA VAL A 225 4.07 2.18 -6.52
C VAL A 225 3.93 1.35 -5.25
N ASP A 226 3.88 1.99 -4.08
CA ASP A 226 3.68 1.30 -2.80
C ASP A 226 2.37 0.51 -2.77
N GLU A 227 1.28 1.09 -3.28
CA GLU A 227 -0.02 0.44 -3.29
C GLU A 227 -0.03 -0.80 -4.19
N TYR A 228 0.58 -0.69 -5.38
CA TYR A 228 0.75 -1.83 -6.28
C TYR A 228 1.65 -2.92 -5.69
N GLU A 229 2.79 -2.54 -5.12
CA GLU A 229 3.69 -3.48 -4.45
C GLU A 229 3.03 -4.18 -3.26
N ARG A 230 2.27 -3.44 -2.45
CA ARG A 230 1.52 -3.98 -1.30
C ARG A 230 0.56 -5.08 -1.74
N HIS A 231 -0.30 -4.78 -2.72
CA HIS A 231 -1.28 -5.74 -3.22
C HIS A 231 -0.65 -6.94 -3.92
N THR A 232 0.36 -6.73 -4.76
CA THR A 232 1.04 -7.83 -5.46
C THR A 232 1.80 -8.75 -4.50
N LYS A 233 2.43 -8.21 -3.45
CA LYS A 233 3.05 -9.01 -2.38
C LYS A 233 2.01 -9.84 -1.62
N THR A 234 0.88 -9.25 -1.22
CA THR A 234 -0.18 -9.99 -0.51
C THR A 234 -0.82 -11.06 -1.39
N LEU A 235 -1.09 -10.77 -2.66
CA LEU A 235 -1.63 -11.78 -3.59
C LEU A 235 -0.67 -12.96 -3.79
N ARG A 236 0.65 -12.71 -3.84
CA ARG A 236 1.67 -13.77 -3.87
C ARG A 236 1.63 -14.62 -2.61
N GLN A 237 1.48 -14.01 -1.43
CA GLN A 237 1.33 -14.74 -0.15
C GLN A 237 0.07 -15.61 -0.13
N LEU A 238 -1.02 -15.16 -0.76
CA LEU A 238 -2.27 -15.92 -0.93
C LEU A 238 -2.20 -16.99 -2.04
N GLY A 239 -1.01 -17.22 -2.61
CA GLY A 239 -0.76 -18.28 -3.60
C GLY A 239 -1.14 -17.93 -5.04
N GLU A 240 -1.38 -16.67 -5.38
CA GLU A 240 -1.62 -16.26 -6.77
C GLU A 240 -0.31 -16.18 -7.58
N PRO A 241 -0.32 -16.60 -8.86
CA PRO A 241 0.87 -16.64 -9.71
C PRO A 241 1.19 -15.25 -10.30
N ILE A 242 1.55 -14.29 -9.43
CA ILE A 242 1.83 -12.90 -9.79
C ILE A 242 2.93 -12.77 -10.86
N ASP A 243 3.92 -13.66 -10.84
CA ASP A 243 5.03 -13.64 -11.78
C ASP A 243 4.59 -13.94 -13.22
N SER A 244 3.45 -14.64 -13.39
CA SER A 244 2.85 -14.89 -14.71
C SER A 244 2.00 -13.73 -15.23
N TRP A 245 1.67 -12.75 -14.39
CA TRP A 245 0.80 -11.61 -14.74
C TRP A 245 1.58 -10.37 -15.15
N SER A 246 2.88 -10.52 -15.40
CA SER A 246 3.82 -9.42 -15.63
C SER A 246 3.32 -8.39 -16.64
N THR A 247 2.98 -8.79 -17.86
CA THR A 247 2.46 -7.88 -18.91
C THR A 247 1.15 -7.18 -18.52
N MET A 248 0.25 -7.89 -17.83
CA MET A 248 -1.02 -7.31 -17.39
C MET A 248 -0.79 -6.27 -16.28
N LEU A 249 0.07 -6.58 -15.30
CA LEU A 249 0.38 -5.68 -14.19
C LEU A 249 1.15 -4.45 -14.67
N GLU A 250 2.07 -4.63 -15.61
CA GLU A 250 2.81 -3.54 -16.28
C GLU A 250 1.82 -2.59 -16.97
N HIS A 251 0.95 -3.11 -17.83
CA HIS A 251 -0.08 -2.29 -18.49
C HIS A 251 -1.03 -1.59 -17.50
N LEU A 252 -1.53 -2.33 -16.48
CA LEU A 252 -2.45 -1.78 -15.49
C LEU A 252 -1.81 -0.66 -14.67
N LEU A 253 -0.55 -0.80 -14.28
CA LEU A 253 0.19 0.22 -13.54
C LEU A 253 0.42 1.45 -14.42
N CYS A 254 0.81 1.27 -15.68
CA CYS A 254 0.96 2.36 -16.65
C CYS A 254 -0.30 3.22 -16.79
N LEU A 255 -1.49 2.61 -16.77
CA LEU A 255 -2.77 3.35 -16.80
C LEU A 255 -3.00 4.26 -15.58
N ARG A 256 -2.29 4.03 -14.46
CA ARG A 256 -2.37 4.86 -13.24
C ARG A 256 -1.36 5.99 -13.22
N LEU A 257 -0.38 5.99 -14.12
CA LEU A 257 0.65 7.02 -14.18
C LEU A 257 0.16 8.28 -14.89
N ASP A 258 0.83 9.39 -14.62
CA ASP A 258 0.62 10.65 -15.35
C ASP A 258 1.29 10.59 -16.72
N ASP A 259 0.83 11.42 -17.67
CA ASP A 259 1.28 11.38 -19.06
C ASP A 259 2.80 11.54 -19.22
N ALA A 260 3.46 12.33 -18.35
CA ALA A 260 4.90 12.55 -18.44
C ALA A 260 5.70 11.32 -18.00
N THR A 261 5.26 10.67 -16.92
CA THR A 261 5.87 9.43 -16.44
C THR A 261 5.62 8.28 -17.40
N GLN A 262 4.40 8.13 -17.92
CA GLN A 262 4.07 7.10 -18.90
C GLN A 262 4.92 7.26 -20.17
N LYS A 263 5.03 8.47 -20.71
CA LYS A 263 5.89 8.72 -21.87
C LYS A 263 7.35 8.33 -21.63
N ALA A 264 7.88 8.70 -20.46
CA ALA A 264 9.25 8.35 -20.11
C ALA A 264 9.47 6.84 -19.95
N TRP A 265 8.45 6.10 -19.50
CA TRP A 265 8.47 4.63 -19.50
C TRP A 265 8.50 4.08 -20.92
N GLU A 266 7.61 4.52 -21.81
CA GLU A 266 7.58 4.04 -23.20
C GLU A 266 8.90 4.32 -23.95
N ASP A 267 9.48 5.50 -23.75
CA ASP A 267 10.79 5.88 -24.30
C ASP A 267 11.90 4.93 -23.79
N PHE A 268 11.81 4.47 -22.54
CA PHE A 268 12.75 3.50 -21.96
C PHE A 268 12.47 2.05 -22.42
N ALA A 269 11.21 1.65 -22.44
CA ALA A 269 10.73 0.33 -22.82
C ALA A 269 11.11 -0.01 -24.26
N THR A 270 11.07 0.96 -25.18
CA THR A 270 11.50 0.78 -26.58
C THR A 270 13.01 0.50 -26.74
N THR A 271 13.81 0.84 -25.74
CA THR A 271 15.27 0.60 -25.75
C THR A 271 15.69 -0.68 -25.01
N THR A 272 14.75 -1.34 -24.34
CA THR A 272 15.01 -2.52 -23.49
C THR A 272 14.37 -3.75 -24.13
N ASP A 273 15.11 -4.85 -24.24
CA ASP A 273 14.54 -6.11 -24.72
C ASP A 273 13.58 -6.70 -23.67
N ASN A 274 12.30 -6.81 -24.03
CA ASN A 274 11.22 -7.40 -23.24
C ASN A 274 11.08 -6.82 -21.81
N PRO A 275 10.65 -5.54 -21.68
CA PRO A 275 10.42 -4.92 -20.38
C PRO A 275 9.28 -5.63 -19.66
N ASP A 276 9.55 -6.11 -18.45
CA ASP A 276 8.59 -6.80 -17.60
C ASP A 276 8.11 -5.90 -16.44
N TYR A 277 7.16 -6.38 -15.64
CA TYR A 277 6.64 -5.63 -14.49
C TYR A 277 7.74 -5.27 -13.48
N ALA A 278 8.72 -6.15 -13.27
CA ALA A 278 9.85 -5.87 -12.37
C ALA A 278 10.68 -4.70 -12.90
N CYS A 279 10.94 -4.67 -14.21
CA CYS A 279 11.62 -3.59 -14.90
C CYS A 279 10.87 -2.25 -14.76
N LEU A 280 9.52 -2.27 -14.87
CA LEU A 280 8.69 -1.08 -14.63
C LEU A 280 8.85 -0.57 -13.19
N ILE A 281 8.74 -1.45 -12.20
CA ILE A 281 8.90 -1.06 -10.79
C ILE A 281 10.29 -0.45 -10.54
N GLU A 282 11.36 -1.06 -11.06
CA GLU A 282 12.72 -0.49 -10.94
C GLU A 282 12.83 0.89 -11.59
N PHE A 283 12.25 1.05 -12.78
CA PHE A 283 12.22 2.34 -13.48
C PHE A 283 11.48 3.41 -12.67
N LEU A 284 10.30 3.09 -12.13
CA LEU A 284 9.51 4.02 -11.34
C LEU A 284 10.21 4.38 -10.03
N GLN A 285 10.85 3.42 -9.35
CA GLN A 285 11.67 3.68 -8.17
C GLN A 285 12.86 4.61 -8.49
N ARG A 286 13.53 4.43 -9.64
CA ARG A 286 14.58 5.36 -10.10
C ARG A 286 14.00 6.75 -10.36
N ARG A 287 12.83 6.84 -10.99
CA ARG A 287 12.17 8.12 -11.28
C ARG A 287 11.75 8.85 -10.01
N ILE A 288 11.24 8.14 -9.00
CA ILE A 288 10.92 8.69 -7.67
C ILE A 288 12.18 9.37 -7.08
N ARG A 289 13.32 8.67 -7.03
CA ARG A 289 14.58 9.23 -6.51
C ARG A 289 15.02 10.49 -7.26
N VAL A 290 14.85 10.50 -8.58
CA VAL A 290 15.17 11.68 -9.40
C VAL A 290 14.24 12.85 -9.03
N LEU A 291 12.93 12.64 -8.97
CA LEU A 291 11.97 13.68 -8.61
C LEU A 291 12.19 14.20 -7.19
N GLU A 292 12.55 13.33 -6.24
CA GLU A 292 12.92 13.72 -4.88
C GLU A 292 14.20 14.58 -4.85
N SER A 293 15.25 14.17 -5.58
CA SER A 293 16.49 14.94 -5.64
C SER A 293 16.30 16.34 -6.24
N MET A 294 15.43 16.46 -7.25
CA MET A 294 15.05 17.74 -7.84
C MET A 294 14.22 18.59 -6.87
N SER A 295 13.41 17.94 -6.03
CA SER A 295 12.58 18.62 -5.02
C SER A 295 13.43 19.16 -3.85
N VAL A 296 14.46 18.43 -3.42
CA VAL A 296 15.41 18.87 -2.39
C VAL A 296 16.22 20.09 -2.85
N ASN A 297 16.64 20.11 -4.13
CA ASN A 297 17.32 21.27 -4.72
C ASN A 297 16.43 22.52 -4.79
N HIS A 298 15.10 22.36 -4.72
CA HIS A 298 14.16 23.47 -4.60
C HIS A 298 13.82 23.86 -3.14
N GLN A 299 14.18 23.03 -2.15
CA GLN A 299 13.94 23.28 -0.72
C GLN A 299 15.18 23.78 0.05
N ALA A 300 16.38 23.77 -0.55
CA ALA A 300 17.60 24.33 0.02
C ALA A 300 17.69 25.86 -0.08
N GLN A 301 16.66 26.58 0.37
CA GLN A 301 16.84 27.95 0.88
C GLN A 301 16.53 27.96 2.37
N PRO A 302 17.51 28.24 3.24
CA PRO A 302 17.24 28.39 4.66
C PRO A 302 16.39 29.64 4.88
N ALA A 303 15.28 29.47 5.60
CA ALA A 303 14.52 30.56 6.19
C ALA A 303 15.40 31.27 7.24
N SER A 304 16.18 32.26 6.79
CA SER A 304 16.85 33.20 7.69
C SER A 304 15.88 34.33 8.04
N ASN A 305 15.56 34.38 9.33
CA ASN A 305 14.64 35.29 9.96
C ASN A 305 15.33 36.65 10.18
N HIS A 306 15.52 37.44 9.11
CA HIS A 306 15.83 38.87 9.22
C HIS A 306 15.06 39.64 8.14
N GLN A 307 14.01 40.34 8.57
CA GLN A 307 13.30 41.31 7.75
C GLN A 307 14.19 42.54 7.49
N PRO A 308 14.19 43.05 6.25
CA PRO A 308 13.66 44.40 6.02
C PRO A 308 12.67 44.43 4.83
N PRO A 309 11.97 45.56 4.59
CA PRO A 309 10.52 45.56 4.43
C PRO A 309 10.00 45.24 3.02
N MET A 310 8.75 44.76 3.02
CA MET A 310 7.92 44.43 1.88
C MET A 310 7.85 45.58 0.86
N PHE A 311 8.15 45.30 -0.42
CA PHE A 311 7.23 45.63 -1.49
C PHE A 311 7.21 44.53 -2.56
N ARG A 312 6.01 43.96 -2.66
CA ARG A 312 5.57 42.81 -3.43
C ARG A 312 5.29 43.24 -4.87
N ARG A 313 5.85 42.54 -5.87
CA ARG A 313 5.11 42.11 -7.07
C ARG A 313 5.87 41.08 -7.93
N GLN A 314 5.19 39.94 -8.07
CA GLN A 314 5.04 39.08 -9.25
C GLN A 314 6.24 38.24 -9.68
N SER A 315 6.15 36.92 -9.47
CA SER A 315 5.47 35.94 -10.36
C SER A 315 6.41 35.49 -11.47
N PHE A 316 7.10 34.37 -11.23
CA PHE A 316 7.71 33.60 -12.31
C PHE A 316 6.95 32.30 -12.54
N HIS A 317 6.58 32.16 -13.80
CA HIS A 317 5.89 31.06 -14.41
C HIS A 317 6.77 29.80 -14.47
N LYS A 318 6.13 28.65 -14.25
CA LYS A 318 6.59 27.33 -14.67
C LYS A 318 7.08 27.36 -16.13
N THR A 319 8.33 26.97 -16.34
CA THR A 319 8.84 26.55 -17.65
C THR A 319 8.46 25.10 -17.90
N VAL A 320 7.64 24.89 -18.94
CA VAL A 320 7.40 23.57 -19.54
C VAL A 320 8.50 23.39 -20.60
N SER A 321 9.30 22.33 -20.46
CA SER A 321 10.25 21.89 -21.47
C SER A 321 9.50 21.15 -22.57
N HIS A 322 9.44 21.72 -23.77
CA HIS A 322 9.06 21.00 -24.99
C HIS A 322 10.31 20.50 -25.71
N ALA A 323 10.14 19.32 -26.30
CA ALA A 323 11.03 18.54 -27.15
C ALA A 323 12.17 19.28 -27.89
N VAL A 324 13.31 18.59 -27.94
CA VAL A 324 14.39 18.81 -28.89
C VAL A 324 13.84 18.57 -30.30
N THR A 325 13.45 19.65 -30.98
CA THR A 325 13.78 19.78 -32.40
C THR A 325 15.16 20.41 -32.44
N GLU A 326 16.09 19.90 -33.26
CA GLU A 326 17.30 20.63 -33.63
C GLU A 326 16.90 21.96 -34.28
N ALA A 327 16.63 22.96 -33.45
CA ALA A 327 16.61 24.34 -33.84
C ALA A 327 18.01 24.85 -33.56
N THR A 328 18.76 25.12 -34.62
CA THR A 328 19.95 25.97 -34.52
C THR A 328 19.64 27.11 -33.55
N PRO A 329 20.43 27.31 -32.49
CA PRO A 329 20.10 28.29 -31.48
C PRO A 329 20.02 29.65 -32.17
N ARG A 330 18.81 30.24 -32.22
CA ARG A 330 18.57 31.45 -33.00
C ARG A 330 19.47 32.56 -32.46
N LYS A 331 20.50 32.90 -33.21
CA LYS A 331 21.40 34.02 -32.90
C LYS A 331 20.61 35.32 -32.90
N CYS A 332 20.97 36.23 -32.01
CA CYS A 332 20.36 37.54 -31.93
C CYS A 332 20.69 38.35 -33.19
N HIS A 333 19.67 38.79 -33.92
CA HIS A 333 19.82 39.60 -35.14
C HIS A 333 20.51 40.98 -34.93
N SER A 334 20.82 41.37 -33.69
CA SER A 334 21.52 42.64 -33.41
C SER A 334 23.00 42.46 -33.04
N CYS A 335 23.38 41.33 -32.42
CA CYS A 335 24.73 41.11 -31.88
C CYS A 335 25.27 39.68 -32.06
N ASP A 336 24.57 38.82 -32.81
CA ASP A 336 24.94 37.44 -33.16
C ASP A 336 25.17 36.48 -31.98
N GLN A 337 24.83 36.90 -30.76
CA GLN A 337 24.89 36.10 -29.53
C GLN A 337 23.58 35.35 -29.28
N HIS A 338 23.62 34.31 -28.45
CA HIS A 338 22.46 33.45 -28.16
C HIS A 338 21.55 34.06 -27.08
N HIS A 339 20.63 34.93 -27.48
CA HIS A 339 19.51 35.38 -26.66
C HIS A 339 18.39 35.98 -27.52
N PRO A 340 17.16 36.08 -26.98
CA PRO A 340 16.08 36.81 -27.63
C PRO A 340 16.42 38.29 -27.85
N LEU A 341 15.90 38.89 -28.93
CA LEU A 341 16.18 40.29 -29.29
C LEU A 341 15.75 41.29 -28.20
N PHE A 342 14.68 41.00 -27.46
CA PHE A 342 14.20 41.86 -26.37
C PHE A 342 15.11 41.88 -25.13
N GLN A 343 16.07 40.94 -25.04
CA GLN A 343 17.09 40.90 -23.96
C GLN A 343 18.47 41.35 -24.47
N CYS A 344 18.56 41.84 -25.70
CA CYS A 344 19.83 42.25 -26.30
C CYS A 344 20.25 43.62 -25.75
N PRO A 345 21.39 43.74 -25.04
CA PRO A 345 21.86 45.02 -24.53
C PRO A 345 22.21 46.03 -25.64
N LYS A 346 22.66 45.53 -26.80
CA LYS A 346 22.96 46.37 -27.97
C LYS A 346 21.68 46.96 -28.56
N PHE A 347 20.65 46.13 -28.74
CA PHE A 347 19.33 46.55 -29.24
C PHE A 347 18.61 47.50 -28.29
N GLU A 348 18.72 47.28 -26.98
CA GLU A 348 18.15 48.17 -25.96
C GLU A 348 18.84 49.55 -25.92
N LYS A 349 20.10 49.65 -26.32
CA LYS A 349 20.82 50.94 -26.40
C LYS A 349 20.60 51.71 -27.71
N MET A 350 20.07 51.06 -28.76
CA MET A 350 19.75 51.71 -30.04
C MET A 350 18.58 52.70 -29.91
N SER A 351 18.55 53.69 -30.80
CA SER A 351 17.41 54.59 -30.95
C SER A 351 16.15 53.85 -31.44
N THR A 352 14.96 54.43 -31.22
CA THR A 352 13.70 53.81 -31.68
C THR A 352 13.66 53.63 -33.20
N ALA A 353 14.29 54.53 -33.97
CA ALA A 353 14.38 54.43 -35.43
C ALA A 353 15.26 53.24 -35.85
N GLU A 354 16.44 53.09 -35.26
CA GLU A 354 17.35 51.96 -35.51
C GLU A 354 16.72 50.62 -35.11
N ARG A 355 15.99 50.56 -33.99
CA ARG A 355 15.28 49.35 -33.57
C ARG A 355 14.20 48.94 -34.58
N LEU A 356 13.46 49.90 -35.11
CA LEU A 356 12.46 49.65 -36.16
C LEU A 356 13.12 49.15 -37.45
N GLN A 357 14.27 49.71 -37.81
CA GLN A 357 15.05 49.26 -38.96
C GLN A 357 15.46 47.79 -38.83
N VAL A 358 16.09 47.40 -37.72
CA VAL A 358 16.49 46.00 -37.46
C VAL A 358 15.29 45.04 -37.51
N VAL A 359 14.15 45.44 -36.93
CA VAL A 359 12.93 44.63 -36.95
C VAL A 359 12.37 44.47 -38.37
N ASN A 360 12.44 45.52 -39.19
CA ASN A 360 11.97 45.47 -40.58
C ASN A 360 12.92 44.71 -41.50
N GLU A 361 14.23 44.94 -41.39
CA GLU A 361 15.28 44.27 -42.18
C GLU A 361 15.26 42.75 -41.99
N HIS A 362 15.04 42.29 -40.77
CA HIS A 362 14.98 40.86 -40.45
C HIS A 362 13.56 40.28 -40.44
N HIS A 363 12.57 41.03 -40.95
CA HIS A 363 11.16 40.63 -41.05
C HIS A 363 10.57 40.08 -39.75
N LEU A 364 10.92 40.71 -38.62
CA LEU A 364 10.48 40.29 -37.29
C LEU A 364 9.10 40.87 -36.97
N CYS A 365 8.29 40.10 -36.25
CA CYS A 365 7.03 40.60 -35.71
C CYS A 365 7.28 41.77 -34.76
N HIS A 366 6.65 42.92 -35.02
CA HIS A 366 6.80 44.14 -34.21
C HIS A 366 6.33 43.96 -32.75
N ASN A 367 5.61 42.88 -32.41
CA ASN A 367 5.13 42.63 -31.06
C ASN A 367 5.98 41.62 -30.25
N CYS A 368 6.46 40.55 -30.87
CA CYS A 368 7.17 39.47 -30.17
C CYS A 368 8.58 39.18 -30.70
N PHE A 369 9.02 39.91 -31.73
CA PHE A 369 10.31 39.75 -32.41
C PHE A 369 10.61 38.34 -32.95
N ARG A 370 9.56 37.53 -33.17
CA ARG A 370 9.67 36.26 -33.88
C ARG A 370 9.44 36.45 -35.37
N GLN A 371 10.05 35.60 -36.17
CA GLN A 371 9.73 35.47 -37.59
C GLN A 371 8.36 34.78 -37.74
N ASP A 372 7.89 34.64 -38.98
CA ASP A 372 6.70 33.84 -39.36
C ASP A 372 5.33 34.53 -39.27
N HIS A 373 5.22 35.75 -38.71
CA HIS A 373 3.93 36.46 -38.67
C HIS A 373 4.05 37.98 -38.48
N LEU A 374 3.00 38.70 -38.89
CA LEU A 374 2.82 40.13 -38.64
C LEU A 374 2.19 40.38 -37.25
N ALA A 375 2.42 41.56 -36.67
CA ALA A 375 1.91 41.92 -35.35
C ALA A 375 0.38 41.77 -35.19
N ARG A 376 -0.39 41.99 -36.27
CA ARG A 376 -1.85 41.75 -36.30
C ARG A 376 -2.23 40.28 -36.03
N ASN A 377 -1.42 39.34 -36.49
CA ASN A 377 -1.65 37.88 -36.37
C ASN A 377 -0.85 37.25 -35.23
N CYS A 378 -0.19 38.08 -34.40
CA CYS A 378 0.63 37.60 -33.29
C CYS A 378 -0.22 36.96 -32.19
N GLN A 379 0.10 35.73 -31.80
CA GLN A 379 -0.59 35.04 -30.70
C GLN A 379 -0.19 35.55 -29.31
N SER A 380 0.79 36.45 -29.23
CA SER A 380 1.16 37.08 -27.96
C SER A 380 0.00 37.89 -27.39
N LYS A 381 -0.33 37.60 -26.12
CA LYS A 381 -1.31 38.33 -25.32
C LYS A 381 -0.79 39.70 -24.86
N PHE A 382 0.51 39.95 -25.01
CA PHE A 382 1.15 41.20 -24.60
C PHE A 382 1.01 42.26 -25.69
N SER A 383 0.91 43.51 -25.26
CA SER A 383 0.88 44.71 -26.10
C SER A 383 1.74 45.79 -25.44
N CYS A 384 2.02 46.87 -26.16
CA CYS A 384 2.88 47.94 -25.68
C CYS A 384 2.36 48.49 -24.34
N ARG A 385 3.23 48.59 -23.34
CA ARG A 385 2.87 49.05 -22.00
C ARG A 385 2.51 50.55 -21.96
N HIS A 386 2.97 51.33 -22.92
CA HIS A 386 2.76 52.77 -22.97
C HIS A 386 1.48 53.17 -23.72
N CYS A 387 1.21 52.59 -24.88
CA CYS A 387 0.05 52.97 -25.71
C CYS A 387 -0.99 51.86 -25.93
N LYS A 388 -0.77 50.65 -25.37
CA LYS A 388 -1.64 49.46 -25.50
C LYS A 388 -1.86 48.96 -26.93
N LYS A 389 -1.15 49.49 -27.94
CA LYS A 389 -1.16 48.98 -29.32
C LYS A 389 -0.29 47.74 -29.47
N ARG A 390 -0.51 46.97 -30.54
CA ARG A 390 0.15 45.68 -30.81
C ARG A 390 1.58 45.84 -31.34
N HIS A 391 2.48 46.30 -30.47
CA HIS A 391 3.93 46.30 -30.68
C HIS A 391 4.66 46.13 -29.35
N HIS A 392 5.93 45.75 -29.41
CA HIS A 392 6.78 45.58 -28.25
C HIS A 392 7.16 46.95 -27.66
N SER A 393 7.18 47.09 -26.34
CA SER A 393 7.42 48.39 -25.67
C SER A 393 8.77 49.04 -26.04
N LEU A 394 9.77 48.24 -26.44
CA LEU A 394 11.05 48.72 -26.97
C LEU A 394 10.93 49.48 -28.30
N LEU A 395 9.85 49.30 -29.05
CA LEU A 395 9.58 50.05 -30.29
C LEU A 395 8.70 51.29 -30.07
N HIS A 396 8.31 51.58 -28.82
CA HIS A 396 7.47 52.73 -28.53
C HIS A 396 8.27 54.04 -28.74
N PRO A 397 7.74 55.02 -29.49
CA PRO A 397 8.34 56.35 -29.59
C PRO A 397 8.49 56.97 -28.18
N GLY A 398 9.71 57.35 -27.80
CA GLY A 398 10.00 57.86 -26.45
C GLY A 398 10.25 56.78 -25.38
N TYR A 399 10.62 55.56 -25.77
CA TYR A 399 11.17 54.59 -24.83
C TYR A 399 12.49 55.12 -24.24
N HIS A 400 12.49 55.42 -22.94
CA HIS A 400 13.70 55.64 -22.15
C HIS A 400 13.92 54.43 -21.23
N PRO A 401 15.14 53.86 -21.16
CA PRO A 401 15.48 52.92 -20.10
C PRO A 401 15.35 53.67 -18.77
N LEU A 402 14.40 53.27 -17.92
CA LEU A 402 14.20 53.91 -16.63
C LEU A 402 15.39 53.57 -15.72
N ASN A 403 16.23 54.56 -15.42
CA ASN A 403 17.04 54.59 -14.22
C ASN A 403 16.22 55.19 -13.06
N ALA A 404 16.47 54.68 -11.86
CA ALA A 404 15.73 54.96 -10.63
C ALA A 404 15.71 56.45 -10.21
N ASP A 405 14.71 56.74 -9.37
CA ASP A 405 14.52 57.92 -8.51
C ASP A 405 14.12 59.25 -9.16
N GLN A 406 12.82 59.57 -9.08
CA GLN A 406 12.34 60.76 -8.35
C GLN A 406 10.82 60.78 -8.19
N SER A 407 10.41 61.11 -6.97
CA SER A 407 9.03 61.24 -6.47
C SER A 407 8.50 62.66 -6.66
N SER A 408 7.24 62.80 -7.08
CA SER A 408 6.29 63.88 -6.69
C SER A 408 4.99 63.67 -7.49
N THR A 409 3.90 63.20 -6.89
CA THR A 409 2.83 63.97 -6.19
C THR A 409 2.07 64.95 -7.09
N SER A 410 0.74 64.87 -6.98
CA SER A 410 -0.33 65.76 -7.46
C SER A 410 -1.11 65.18 -8.65
N SER A 411 -2.25 64.52 -8.44
CA SER A 411 -3.58 65.07 -8.12
C SER A 411 -4.37 65.51 -9.35
N ASN A 412 -5.60 65.00 -9.40
CA ASN A 412 -6.82 65.62 -9.92
C ASN A 412 -7.33 65.33 -11.35
N THR A 413 -8.42 64.54 -11.33
CA THR A 413 -9.80 64.87 -11.80
C THR A 413 -10.22 64.73 -13.26
N ALA A 414 -11.51 64.34 -13.35
CA ALA A 414 -12.50 64.43 -14.43
C ALA A 414 -12.48 63.27 -15.46
N SER A 415 -13.42 62.33 -15.39
CA SER A 415 -14.85 62.41 -15.80
C SER A 415 -15.03 62.51 -17.31
N CYS A 416 -15.68 61.51 -17.93
CA CYS A 416 -17.04 61.64 -18.48
C CYS A 416 -17.46 60.37 -19.26
N SER A 417 -18.75 60.07 -19.09
CA SER A 417 -19.60 59.06 -19.71
C SER A 417 -19.64 59.06 -21.24
N THR A 418 -20.01 57.93 -21.84
CA THR A 418 -21.32 57.74 -22.53
C THR A 418 -21.43 56.31 -23.09
N LYS A 419 -22.68 55.80 -23.12
CA LYS A 419 -23.11 54.44 -23.50
C LYS A 419 -23.45 54.36 -25.03
N PRO A 420 -24.32 53.44 -25.53
CA PRO A 420 -23.92 52.23 -26.27
C PRO A 420 -24.63 52.07 -27.65
N ILE A 421 -24.22 51.10 -28.46
CA ILE A 421 -24.99 50.56 -29.62
C ILE A 421 -24.73 49.05 -29.66
N THR A 422 -25.62 48.19 -29.14
CA THR A 422 -26.75 47.49 -29.80
C THR A 422 -26.44 46.83 -31.15
N LYS A 423 -26.43 45.48 -31.19
CA LYS A 423 -27.30 44.66 -32.05
C LYS A 423 -27.22 43.18 -31.64
N GLN A 424 -28.38 42.65 -31.25
CA GLN A 424 -28.71 41.22 -31.16
C GLN A 424 -28.90 40.64 -32.57
N VAL A 425 -28.64 39.35 -32.75
CA VAL A 425 -29.59 38.42 -33.41
C VAL A 425 -29.41 37.04 -32.76
N ALA A 426 -30.52 36.47 -32.31
CA ALA A 426 -30.71 35.06 -31.99
C ALA A 426 -31.35 34.36 -33.19
N ILE A 427 -31.02 33.09 -33.45
CA ILE A 427 -31.93 32.15 -34.12
C ILE A 427 -31.85 30.79 -33.42
N THR A 428 -33.04 30.31 -33.10
CA THR A 428 -33.48 29.07 -32.48
C THR A 428 -33.73 27.94 -33.48
N ASN A 429 -33.95 26.73 -32.94
CA ASN A 429 -34.77 25.59 -33.39
C ASN A 429 -33.93 24.29 -33.48
N ASN A 430 -34.09 23.25 -32.63
CA ASN A 430 -35.24 22.47 -32.14
C ASN A 430 -35.70 21.36 -33.11
N SER A 431 -35.55 20.09 -32.70
CA SER A 431 -36.42 18.90 -32.92
C SER A 431 -35.60 17.59 -32.82
N LYS A 432 -35.78 16.76 -31.77
CA LYS A 432 -36.76 15.65 -31.63
C LYS A 432 -36.63 14.52 -32.67
N ARG A 433 -36.17 13.34 -32.24
CA ARG A 433 -36.91 12.05 -32.29
C ARG A 433 -36.06 10.84 -31.84
N SER A 434 -36.56 10.12 -30.83
CA SER A 434 -36.63 8.65 -30.75
C SER A 434 -38.11 8.27 -31.04
N PRO A 435 -38.59 7.00 -31.12
CA PRO A 435 -37.99 5.67 -30.88
C PRO A 435 -38.17 4.72 -32.10
N THR A 436 -37.68 3.47 -32.14
CA THR A 436 -38.41 2.24 -31.73
C THR A 436 -37.58 0.99 -32.04
N SER A 437 -37.75 -0.01 -31.18
CA SER A 437 -37.30 -1.42 -31.19
C SER A 437 -37.53 -2.23 -32.47
N THR A 438 -36.59 -3.13 -32.80
CA THR A 438 -36.94 -4.51 -33.22
C THR A 438 -35.78 -5.48 -32.98
N ASN A 439 -36.13 -6.67 -32.47
CA ASN A 439 -35.26 -7.80 -32.17
C ASN A 439 -34.69 -8.45 -33.43
N ALA A 440 -33.43 -8.89 -33.39
CA ALA A 440 -32.96 -10.02 -34.18
C ALA A 440 -31.79 -10.71 -33.45
N VAL A 441 -32.02 -11.96 -33.06
CA VAL A 441 -31.05 -12.90 -32.54
C VAL A 441 -30.23 -13.44 -33.71
N THR A 442 -28.91 -13.49 -33.61
CA THR A 442 -28.10 -14.41 -34.42
C THR A 442 -26.87 -14.83 -33.62
N THR A 443 -26.89 -16.08 -33.17
CA THR A 443 -25.77 -16.87 -32.67
C THR A 443 -24.90 -17.33 -33.85
N GLN A 444 -23.57 -17.17 -33.74
CA GLN A 444 -22.64 -18.00 -34.51
C GLN A 444 -21.50 -18.46 -33.59
N THR A 445 -21.41 -19.78 -33.45
CA THR A 445 -20.24 -20.51 -32.94
C THR A 445 -19.89 -21.54 -34.02
N THR A 446 -18.62 -21.58 -34.42
CA THR A 446 -18.04 -22.72 -35.18
C THR A 446 -16.77 -23.18 -34.48
N ASN A 447 -16.71 -24.51 -34.27
CA ASN A 447 -15.64 -25.25 -33.60
C ASN A 447 -14.69 -25.90 -34.62
N SER A 448 -13.42 -26.05 -34.24
CA SER A 448 -12.56 -27.26 -34.41
C SER A 448 -11.15 -26.90 -33.88
N SER A 449 -10.35 -27.74 -33.19
CA SER A 449 -10.25 -29.20 -33.07
C SER A 449 -9.33 -29.60 -31.89
N GLN A 450 -9.66 -30.73 -31.20
CA GLN A 450 -8.80 -31.70 -30.47
C GLN A 450 -7.98 -31.19 -29.23
N THR A 451 -7.93 -31.79 -28.03
CA THR A 451 -8.42 -33.04 -27.40
C THR A 451 -8.35 -32.91 -25.86
N SER A 452 -9.24 -33.64 -25.16
CA SER A 452 -9.27 -34.05 -23.74
C SER A 452 -9.61 -33.05 -22.59
N ASN A 453 -10.87 -33.19 -22.13
CA ASN A 453 -11.41 -33.09 -20.75
C ASN A 453 -12.05 -31.78 -20.21
N ALA A 454 -13.38 -31.72 -20.45
CA ALA A 454 -14.50 -31.20 -19.65
C ALA A 454 -14.72 -29.68 -19.41
N ASN A 455 -15.50 -29.04 -20.31
CA ASN A 455 -16.25 -27.80 -20.03
C ASN A 455 -17.76 -28.06 -20.13
N VAL A 456 -18.53 -27.69 -19.10
CA VAL A 456 -20.01 -27.66 -19.15
C VAL A 456 -20.46 -26.20 -19.15
N LEU A 457 -20.90 -25.72 -20.32
CA LEU A 457 -21.54 -24.41 -20.49
C LEU A 457 -23.05 -24.58 -20.31
N LEU A 458 -23.66 -23.94 -19.30
CA LEU A 458 -25.12 -23.87 -19.17
C LEU A 458 -25.67 -22.65 -19.91
N SER A 459 -26.62 -22.89 -20.81
CA SER A 459 -27.33 -21.83 -21.54
C SER A 459 -28.20 -21.00 -20.58
N THR A 460 -28.06 -19.68 -20.60
CA THR A 460 -28.96 -18.76 -19.88
C THR A 460 -29.73 -17.87 -20.85
N VAL A 461 -30.97 -17.55 -20.52
CA VAL A 461 -31.81 -16.59 -21.27
C VAL A 461 -32.30 -15.50 -20.33
N VAL A 462 -32.41 -14.28 -20.83
CA VAL A 462 -33.05 -13.16 -20.11
C VAL A 462 -34.52 -13.12 -20.50
N LEU A 463 -35.41 -13.12 -19.50
CA LEU A 463 -36.86 -13.02 -19.62
C LEU A 463 -37.34 -11.76 -18.90
N MET A 464 -38.51 -11.23 -19.27
CA MET A 464 -39.16 -10.13 -18.55
C MET A 464 -40.33 -10.69 -17.75
N VAL A 465 -40.31 -10.55 -16.42
CA VAL A 465 -41.35 -11.02 -15.50
C VAL A 465 -42.15 -9.83 -15.01
N ILE A 466 -43.49 -9.92 -15.05
CA ILE A 466 -44.38 -8.83 -14.68
C ILE A 466 -44.92 -9.07 -13.27
N ASP A 467 -44.84 -8.06 -12.40
CA ASP A 467 -45.35 -8.14 -11.04
C ASP A 467 -46.88 -7.97 -10.96
N CYS A 468 -47.46 -8.18 -9.77
CA CYS A 468 -48.90 -8.04 -9.54
C CYS A 468 -49.41 -6.60 -9.71
N ASN A 469 -48.52 -5.62 -9.86
CA ASN A 469 -48.82 -4.22 -10.13
C ASN A 469 -48.64 -3.85 -11.62
N GLY A 470 -48.30 -4.82 -12.49
CA GLY A 470 -48.18 -4.63 -13.94
C GLY A 470 -46.83 -4.10 -14.43
N GLN A 471 -45.79 -4.07 -13.59
CA GLN A 471 -44.45 -3.61 -13.96
C GLN A 471 -43.54 -4.77 -14.40
N ALA A 472 -42.78 -4.59 -15.48
CA ALA A 472 -41.93 -5.63 -16.06
C ALA A 472 -40.47 -5.54 -15.58
N HIS A 473 -39.92 -6.67 -15.13
CA HIS A 473 -38.57 -6.79 -14.58
C HIS A 473 -37.74 -7.85 -15.34
N PRO A 474 -36.49 -7.54 -15.76
CA PRO A 474 -35.63 -8.52 -16.40
C PRO A 474 -35.09 -9.54 -15.38
N ALA A 475 -35.25 -10.83 -15.68
CA ALA A 475 -34.74 -11.95 -14.91
C ALA A 475 -33.93 -12.89 -15.82
N ARG A 476 -32.89 -13.55 -15.28
CA ARG A 476 -32.11 -14.56 -16.01
C ARG A 476 -32.54 -15.96 -15.58
N ALA A 477 -32.89 -16.80 -16.54
CA ALA A 477 -33.21 -18.21 -16.33
C ALA A 477 -32.11 -19.10 -16.90
N LEU A 478 -31.78 -20.17 -16.16
CA LEU A 478 -30.88 -21.24 -16.59
C LEU A 478 -31.68 -22.33 -17.30
N LEU A 479 -31.27 -22.71 -18.50
CA LEU A 479 -31.81 -23.87 -19.23
C LEU A 479 -30.97 -25.09 -18.87
N ALA A 480 -31.44 -25.91 -17.93
CA ALA A 480 -30.82 -27.17 -17.56
C ALA A 480 -31.64 -28.37 -18.07
N VAL A 481 -30.99 -29.33 -18.72
CA VAL A 481 -31.54 -30.68 -18.95
C VAL A 481 -31.09 -31.55 -17.77
N VAL A 482 -32.01 -31.72 -16.80
CA VAL A 482 -32.07 -32.64 -15.63
C VAL A 482 -30.90 -32.61 -14.62
N SER A 483 -31.03 -32.82 -13.30
CA SER A 483 -32.10 -33.34 -12.42
C SER A 483 -31.74 -32.99 -10.95
N SER A 484 -32.75 -32.76 -10.10
CA SER A 484 -32.69 -32.63 -8.62
C SER A 484 -31.96 -31.44 -7.99
N TRP A 485 -32.72 -30.38 -7.69
CA TRP A 485 -32.77 -29.87 -6.32
C TRP A 485 -34.23 -29.84 -5.87
N LEU A 486 -34.51 -30.57 -4.80
CA LEU A 486 -35.55 -30.19 -3.85
C LEU A 486 -35.35 -28.70 -3.53
N LEU A 487 -36.39 -27.90 -3.78
CA LEU A 487 -36.68 -26.76 -2.93
C LEU A 487 -38.12 -26.92 -2.47
N GLN A 488 -38.22 -27.05 -1.15
CA GLN A 488 -39.39 -27.37 -0.36
C GLN A 488 -40.19 -26.07 -0.12
N VAL A 489 -41.44 -26.13 -0.58
CA VAL A 489 -42.71 -25.38 -0.39
C VAL A 489 -42.78 -24.14 0.53
N THR A 490 -43.68 -23.23 0.11
CA THR A 490 -44.67 -22.36 0.83
C THR A 490 -44.49 -20.88 0.47
N HIS A 491 -45.49 -20.15 -0.03
CA HIS A 491 -46.95 -20.20 0.20
C HIS A 491 -47.80 -20.34 -1.08
#